data_AF-A0A0R2MV29-F1
#
_entry.id   AF-A0A0R2MV29-F1
#
_cell.length_a   1.000
_cell.length_b   1.000
_cell.length_c   1.000
_cell.angle_alpha   90.00
_cell.angle_beta   90.00
_cell.angle_gamma   90.00
#
_symmetry.space_group_name_H-M   'P 1'
#
loop_
_entity.id
_entity.type
_entity.pdbx_description
1 polymer ?
#
loop_
_entity_poly.entity_id
_entity_poly.type
_entity_poly.pdbx_seq_one_letter_code
_entity_poly.pdbx_strand_id
1 'polypeptide(L)'
;MNSLEQLSKTKLAILDDKFIEYQSVDRDISRRKFELTYPWTPSVEHVGGRSAGITKPQERLYEMFDSDIRLTYLYRLKAECERAIERFDDEQLEIYQLRYTTDNYHGWDEVGDLLHYGHTTIYRKRYALLNILAKESGLI
;
A
#
# COMPACT_ATOMS: atom_id res chain seq x y z
N MET A 1 -2.33 29.92 15.74
CA MET A 1 -2.03 28.49 15.96
C MET A 1 -2.89 27.70 14.99
N ASN A 2 -2.28 27.07 13.98
CA ASN A 2 -3.00 26.14 13.10
C ASN A 2 -3.55 25.00 13.95
N SER A 3 -4.85 24.77 13.89
CA SER A 3 -5.46 23.56 14.45
C SER A 3 -4.86 22.37 13.72
N LEU A 4 -3.92 21.66 14.34
CA LEU A 4 -3.50 20.34 13.89
C LEU A 4 -4.76 19.48 13.86
N GLU A 5 -5.28 19.17 12.67
CA GLU A 5 -6.34 18.17 12.55
C GLU A 5 -5.88 16.88 13.22
N GLN A 6 -6.47 16.56 14.37
CA GLN A 6 -6.17 15.33 15.08
C GLN A 6 -6.67 14.16 14.25
N LEU A 7 -5.77 13.22 13.93
CA LEU A 7 -6.18 11.95 13.35
C LEU A 7 -7.04 11.19 14.35
N SER A 8 -8.28 10.88 13.96
CA SER A 8 -9.16 10.05 14.77
C SER A 8 -8.59 8.63 14.91
N LYS A 9 -9.02 7.89 15.94
CA LYS A 9 -8.65 6.48 16.13
C LYS A 9 -8.92 5.64 14.87
N THR A 10 -10.01 5.90 14.18
CA THR A 10 -10.37 5.23 12.92
C THR A 10 -9.40 5.56 11.80
N LYS A 11 -9.02 6.85 11.64
CA LYS A 11 -8.01 7.24 10.63
C LYS A 11 -6.65 6.57 10.91
N LEU A 12 -6.23 6.49 12.16
CA LEU A 12 -4.98 5.80 12.55
C LEU A 12 -5.03 4.30 12.21
N ALA A 13 -6.16 3.62 12.45
CA ALA A 13 -6.32 2.21 12.09
C ALA A 13 -6.22 2.01 10.56
N ILE A 14 -6.88 2.86 9.77
CA ILE A 14 -6.81 2.79 8.30
C ILE A 14 -5.36 3.01 7.81
N LEU A 15 -4.61 3.89 8.45
CA LEU A 15 -3.21 4.14 8.10
C LEU A 15 -2.29 2.98 8.48
N ASP A 16 -2.54 2.30 9.60
CA ASP A 16 -1.87 1.04 9.93
C ASP A 16 -2.15 -0.02 8.86
N ASP A 17 -3.43 -0.19 8.48
CA ASP A 17 -3.84 -1.17 7.47
C ASP A 17 -3.18 -0.91 6.11
N LYS A 18 -2.99 0.36 5.73
CA LYS A 18 -2.21 0.73 4.53
C LYS A 18 -0.77 0.21 4.59
N PHE A 19 -0.07 0.40 5.71
CA PHE A 19 1.31 -0.11 5.84
C PHE A 19 1.37 -1.64 5.90
N ILE A 20 0.33 -2.29 6.40
CA ILE A 20 0.19 -3.76 6.36
C ILE A 20 -0.02 -4.22 4.91
N GLU A 21 -0.96 -3.62 4.17
CA GLU A 21 -1.20 -3.96 2.75
C GLU A 21 0.02 -3.66 1.88
N TYR A 22 0.75 -2.58 2.19
CA TYR A 22 1.97 -2.21 1.48
C TYR A 22 3.00 -3.35 1.44
N GLN A 23 3.07 -4.20 2.47
CA GLN A 23 4.04 -5.31 2.52
C GLN A 23 3.87 -6.31 1.37
N SER A 24 2.67 -6.42 0.78
CA SER A 24 2.42 -7.29 -0.37
C SER A 24 2.11 -6.53 -1.66
N VAL A 25 2.25 -5.21 -1.69
CA VAL A 25 1.76 -4.37 -2.79
C VAL A 25 2.35 -4.75 -4.15
N ASP A 26 3.65 -5.07 -4.21
CA ASP A 26 4.33 -5.44 -5.46
C ASP A 26 3.88 -6.81 -5.99
N ARG A 27 3.66 -7.76 -5.09
CA ARG A 27 3.09 -9.07 -5.42
C ARG A 27 1.66 -8.90 -5.93
N ASP A 28 0.88 -8.03 -5.29
CA ASP A 28 -0.52 -7.79 -5.65
C ASP A 28 -0.64 -7.06 -6.99
N ILE A 29 0.23 -6.08 -7.27
CA ILE A 29 0.36 -5.43 -8.59
C ILE A 29 0.69 -6.46 -9.65
N SER A 30 1.69 -7.31 -9.41
CA SER A 30 2.15 -8.33 -10.35
C SER A 30 1.06 -9.36 -10.64
N ARG A 31 0.38 -9.84 -9.60
CA ARG A 31 -0.76 -10.75 -9.72
C ARG A 31 -1.88 -10.12 -10.54
N ARG A 32 -2.25 -8.86 -10.26
CA ARG A 32 -3.34 -8.19 -10.97
C ARG A 32 -3.02 -7.97 -12.44
N LYS A 33 -1.78 -7.56 -12.76
CA LYS A 33 -1.32 -7.47 -14.16
C LYS A 33 -1.42 -8.82 -14.88
N PHE A 34 -1.02 -9.90 -14.22
CA PHE A 34 -1.10 -11.24 -14.78
C PHE A 34 -2.54 -11.65 -15.08
N GLU A 35 -3.46 -11.45 -14.13
CA GLU A 35 -4.91 -11.72 -14.30
C GLU A 35 -5.51 -10.97 -15.50
N LEU A 36 -5.15 -9.69 -15.66
CA LEU A 36 -5.62 -8.86 -16.77
C LEU A 36 -5.01 -9.30 -18.11
N THR A 37 -3.74 -9.71 -18.11
CA THR A 37 -3.04 -10.16 -19.33
C THR A 37 -3.55 -11.53 -19.80
N TYR A 38 -3.88 -12.42 -18.87
CA TYR A 38 -4.29 -13.80 -19.12
C TYR A 38 -5.66 -14.08 -18.49
N PRO A 39 -6.73 -13.45 -19.00
CA PRO A 39 -8.06 -13.69 -18.47
C PRO A 39 -8.43 -15.16 -18.67
N TRP A 40 -8.89 -15.80 -17.60
CA TRP A 40 -9.40 -17.17 -17.71
C TRP A 40 -10.59 -17.18 -18.67
N THR A 41 -10.49 -17.99 -19.71
CA THR A 41 -11.57 -18.24 -20.67
C THR A 41 -11.95 -19.71 -20.57
N PRO A 42 -13.25 -20.04 -20.36
CA PRO A 42 -13.68 -21.41 -20.55
C PRO A 42 -13.41 -21.81 -22.01
N SER A 43 -12.93 -23.03 -22.23
CA SER A 43 -12.60 -23.53 -23.57
C SER A 43 -13.85 -23.52 -24.46
N VAL A 44 -14.02 -22.46 -25.24
CA VAL A 44 -14.94 -22.43 -26.37
C VAL A 44 -14.23 -23.03 -27.57
N GLU A 45 -14.78 -24.12 -28.10
CA GLU A 45 -14.43 -24.64 -29.43
C GLU A 45 -14.50 -23.48 -30.45
N HIS A 46 -13.40 -23.22 -31.13
CA HIS A 46 -13.24 -22.04 -31.98
C HIS A 46 -14.07 -22.14 -33.27
N VAL A 47 -15.16 -21.35 -33.35
CA VAL A 47 -15.70 -20.87 -34.63
C VAL A 47 -14.81 -19.71 -35.10
N GLY A 48 -14.29 -19.84 -36.32
CA GLY A 48 -13.24 -18.99 -36.86
C GLY A 48 -13.63 -17.54 -37.11
N GLY A 49 -12.64 -16.66 -36.99
CA GLY A 49 -12.72 -15.26 -37.42
C GLY A 49 -11.35 -14.62 -37.32
N ARG A 50 -10.60 -14.57 -38.42
CA ARG A 50 -9.34 -13.83 -38.52
C ARG A 50 -9.67 -12.34 -38.68
N SER A 51 -9.34 -11.51 -37.69
CA SER A 51 -9.27 -10.06 -37.86
C SER A 51 -7.81 -9.62 -37.96
N ALA A 52 -7.37 -9.32 -39.19
CA ALA A 52 -6.09 -8.68 -39.48
C ALA A 52 -6.20 -7.17 -39.26
N GLY A 53 -6.14 -6.73 -38.00
CA GLY A 53 -5.83 -5.34 -37.65
C GLY A 53 -4.44 -5.32 -37.03
N ILE A 54 -3.63 -4.30 -37.34
CA ILE A 54 -2.37 -4.06 -36.62
C ILE A 54 -2.74 -3.88 -35.15
N THR A 55 -2.65 -4.96 -34.41
CA THR A 55 -2.84 -4.96 -32.97
C THR A 55 -1.56 -4.35 -32.45
N LYS A 56 -1.65 -3.22 -31.74
CA LYS A 56 -0.55 -2.72 -30.93
C LYS A 56 -0.73 -3.31 -29.53
N PRO A 57 -0.30 -4.56 -29.29
CA PRO A 57 -0.61 -5.27 -28.07
C PRO A 57 -0.14 -4.51 -26.83
N GLN A 58 0.96 -3.76 -26.93
CA GLN A 58 1.49 -2.97 -25.83
C GLN A 58 0.62 -1.76 -25.47
N GLU A 59 0.10 -1.01 -26.46
CA GLU A 59 -0.81 0.12 -26.19
C GLU A 59 -2.11 -0.37 -25.54
N ARG A 60 -2.66 -1.50 -26.03
CA ARG A 60 -3.86 -2.11 -25.44
C ARG A 60 -3.65 -2.61 -24.01
N LEU A 61 -2.49 -3.22 -23.72
CA LEU A 61 -2.15 -3.62 -22.36
C LEU A 61 -2.00 -2.42 -21.44
N TYR A 62 -1.40 -1.34 -21.93
CA TYR A 62 -1.26 -0.10 -21.18
C TYR A 62 -2.62 0.50 -20.81
N GLU A 63 -3.52 0.67 -21.80
CA GLU A 63 -4.89 1.17 -21.58
C GLU A 63 -5.66 0.29 -20.59
N MET A 64 -5.49 -1.03 -20.66
CA MET A 64 -6.13 -1.97 -19.74
C MET A 64 -5.59 -1.84 -18.31
N PHE A 65 -4.28 -1.63 -18.14
CA PHE A 65 -3.69 -1.45 -16.82
C PHE A 65 -4.04 -0.08 -16.21
N ASP A 66 -4.08 0.98 -17.02
CA ASP A 66 -4.42 2.33 -16.59
C ASP A 66 -5.89 2.46 -16.19
N SER A 67 -6.79 1.75 -16.88
CA SER A 67 -8.22 1.73 -16.57
C SER A 67 -8.63 0.81 -15.40
N ASP A 68 -7.74 -0.05 -14.91
CA ASP A 68 -8.04 -0.96 -13.80
C ASP A 68 -8.01 -0.23 -12.45
N ILE A 69 -9.17 -0.11 -11.81
CA ILE A 69 -9.35 0.60 -10.53
C ILE A 69 -8.45 0.02 -9.43
N ARG A 70 -8.24 -1.30 -9.40
CA ARG A 70 -7.42 -1.97 -8.38
C ARG A 70 -5.94 -1.67 -8.57
N LEU A 71 -5.42 -1.70 -9.80
CA LEU A 71 -4.05 -1.30 -10.11
C LEU A 71 -3.80 0.16 -9.77
N THR A 72 -4.72 1.06 -10.14
CA THR A 72 -4.63 2.49 -9.81
C THR A 72 -4.54 2.70 -8.30
N TYR A 73 -5.37 1.99 -7.52
CA TYR A 73 -5.26 2.02 -6.06
C TYR A 73 -3.91 1.50 -5.56
N LEU A 74 -3.43 0.35 -6.06
CA LEU A 74 -2.19 -0.27 -5.60
C LEU A 74 -0.96 0.61 -5.89
N TYR A 75 -0.91 1.24 -7.06
CA TYR A 75 0.15 2.20 -7.39
C TYR A 75 0.13 3.41 -6.48
N ARG A 76 -1.06 3.93 -6.19
CA ARG A 76 -1.22 5.03 -5.26
C ARG A 76 -0.75 4.63 -3.85
N LEU A 77 -1.19 3.49 -3.34
CA LEU A 77 -0.76 2.96 -2.04
C LEU A 77 0.76 2.84 -1.97
N LYS A 78 1.37 2.21 -2.98
CA LYS A 78 2.83 2.05 -3.08
C LYS A 78 3.53 3.41 -3.00
N ALA A 79 3.13 4.36 -3.85
CA ALA A 79 3.76 5.66 -3.92
C ALA A 79 3.57 6.49 -2.63
N GLU A 80 2.40 6.42 -1.99
CA GLU A 80 2.14 7.09 -0.71
C GLU A 80 3.02 6.53 0.42
N CYS A 81 3.13 5.21 0.51
CA CYS A 81 3.95 4.55 1.53
C CYS A 81 5.44 4.80 1.32
N GLU A 82 5.95 4.71 0.08
CA GLU A 82 7.36 4.97 -0.24
C GLU A 82 7.76 6.39 0.15
N ARG A 83 6.98 7.41 -0.25
CA ARG A 83 7.24 8.81 0.14
C ARG A 83 7.18 9.02 1.65
N ALA A 84 6.31 8.30 2.36
CA ALA A 84 6.23 8.39 3.81
C ALA A 84 7.48 7.80 4.47
N ILE A 85 7.92 6.63 4.01
CA ILE A 85 9.11 5.93 4.52
C ILE A 85 10.38 6.73 4.24
N GLU A 86 10.50 7.36 3.07
CA GLU A 86 11.62 8.26 2.73
C GLU A 86 11.74 9.47 3.68
N ARG A 87 10.65 9.82 4.37
CA ARG A 87 10.59 10.93 5.34
C ARG A 87 10.77 10.50 6.79
N PHE A 88 10.89 9.20 7.06
CA PHE A 88 11.11 8.70 8.40
C PHE A 88 12.51 9.07 8.88
N ASP A 89 12.60 9.48 10.15
CA ASP A 89 13.87 9.47 10.88
C ASP A 89 14.26 8.04 11.27
N ASP A 90 15.49 7.85 11.76
CA ASP A 90 16.02 6.53 12.10
C ASP A 90 15.12 5.79 13.12
N GLU A 91 14.59 6.52 14.11
CA GLU A 91 13.72 5.96 15.15
C GLU A 91 12.36 5.52 14.59
N GLN A 92 11.77 6.32 13.70
CA GLN A 92 10.53 5.97 13.00
C GLN A 92 10.71 4.80 12.05
N LEU A 93 11.86 4.71 11.38
CA LEU A 93 12.19 3.61 10.50
C LEU A 93 12.35 2.30 11.28
N GLU A 94 12.99 2.34 12.45
CA GLU A 94 13.11 1.18 13.34
C GLU A 94 11.74 0.70 13.83
N ILE A 95 10.88 1.63 14.28
CA ILE A 95 9.48 1.31 14.67
C ILE A 95 8.71 0.69 13.50
N TYR A 96 8.86 1.25 12.30
CA TYR A 96 8.22 0.75 11.09
C TYR A 96 8.66 -0.69 10.78
N GLN A 97 9.96 -0.96 10.84
CA GLN A 97 10.51 -2.29 10.57
C GLN A 97 10.00 -3.34 11.58
N LEU A 98 10.02 -3.02 12.87
CA LEU A 98 9.51 -3.91 13.90
C LEU A 98 8.00 -4.16 13.77
N ARG A 99 7.21 -3.13 13.44
CA ARG A 99 5.75 -3.22 13.41
C ARG A 99 5.21 -3.92 12.17
N TYR A 100 5.83 -3.70 11.01
CA TYR A 100 5.23 -4.03 9.71
C TYR A 100 6.06 -5.00 8.86
N THR A 101 7.39 -4.95 8.93
CA THR A 101 8.24 -5.75 8.02
C THR A 101 8.72 -7.06 8.63
N THR A 102 8.63 -7.19 9.95
CA THR A 102 9.06 -8.39 10.66
C THR A 102 7.97 -9.47 10.59
N ASP A 103 8.36 -10.72 10.37
CA ASP A 103 7.42 -11.87 10.33
C ASP A 103 6.71 -12.12 11.67
N ASN A 104 7.30 -11.61 12.75
CA ASN A 104 6.67 -11.58 14.06
C ASN A 104 5.65 -10.43 14.06
N TYR A 105 4.37 -10.77 14.11
CA TYR A 105 3.24 -9.82 14.14
C TYR A 105 3.22 -8.98 15.43
N HIS A 106 4.19 -8.10 15.60
CA HIS A 106 4.36 -7.36 16.84
C HIS A 106 3.22 -6.37 17.06
N GLY A 107 2.56 -6.47 18.21
CA GLY A 107 1.62 -5.45 18.66
C GLY A 107 2.33 -4.12 18.96
N TRP A 108 1.58 -3.02 19.03
CA TRP A 108 2.17 -1.71 19.39
C TRP A 108 2.85 -1.74 20.75
N ASP A 109 2.28 -2.43 21.73
CA ASP A 109 2.89 -2.56 23.06
C ASP A 109 4.17 -3.39 23.03
N GLU A 110 4.21 -4.47 22.25
CA GLU A 110 5.41 -5.29 22.07
C GLU A 110 6.55 -4.53 21.38
N VAL A 111 6.23 -3.73 20.35
CA VAL A 111 7.21 -2.82 19.73
C VAL A 111 7.72 -1.82 20.77
N GLY A 112 6.84 -1.32 21.64
CA GLY A 112 7.21 -0.47 22.77
C GLY A 112 8.21 -1.17 23.69
N ASP A 113 7.91 -2.38 24.13
CA ASP A 113 8.76 -3.16 25.02
C ASP A 113 10.15 -3.45 24.42
N LEU A 114 10.20 -3.82 23.13
CA LEU A 114 11.44 -4.07 22.38
C LEU A 114 12.33 -2.83 22.28
N LEU A 115 11.73 -1.65 22.16
CA LEU A 115 12.42 -0.36 22.09
C LEU A 115 12.51 0.37 23.44
N HIS A 116 12.13 -0.30 24.53
CA HIS A 116 12.12 0.25 25.89
C HIS A 116 11.26 1.52 26.06
N TYR A 117 10.16 1.62 25.31
CA TYR A 117 9.14 2.65 25.46
C TYR A 117 7.94 2.15 26.27
N GLY A 118 7.47 2.96 27.21
CA GLY A 118 6.17 2.70 27.84
C GLY A 118 5.00 2.91 26.86
N HIS A 119 3.85 2.29 27.17
CA HIS A 119 2.60 2.35 26.38
C HIS A 119 2.29 3.75 25.82
N THR A 120 2.20 4.78 26.67
CA THR A 120 1.87 6.14 26.21
C THR A 120 2.87 6.69 25.20
N THR A 121 4.16 6.36 25.35
CA THR A 121 5.22 6.82 24.47
C THR A 121 5.11 6.17 23.10
N ILE A 122 4.89 4.85 23.02
CA ILE A 122 4.80 4.15 21.74
C ILE A 122 3.55 4.58 20.95
N TYR A 123 2.42 4.83 21.60
CA TYR A 123 1.23 5.34 20.90
C TYR A 123 1.39 6.79 20.42
N ARG A 124 2.19 7.62 21.11
CA ARG A 124 2.55 8.96 20.61
C ARG A 124 3.46 8.87 19.38
N LYS A 125 4.39 7.92 19.36
CA LYS A 125 5.27 7.67 18.22
C LYS A 125 4.51 7.09 17.03
N ARG A 126 3.60 6.15 17.27
CA ARG A 126 2.61 5.69 16.28
C ARG A 126 1.90 6.89 15.63
N TYR A 127 1.36 7.81 16.42
CA TYR A 127 0.70 8.99 15.88
C TYR A 127 1.63 9.80 14.98
N ALA A 128 2.86 10.08 15.42
CA ALA A 128 3.83 10.85 14.64
C ALA A 128 4.16 10.18 13.30
N LEU A 129 4.43 8.87 13.32
CA LEU A 129 4.72 8.05 12.15
C LEU A 129 3.54 8.03 11.17
N LEU A 130 2.33 7.74 11.64
CA LEU A 130 1.14 7.69 10.78
C LEU A 130 0.71 9.06 10.28
N ASN A 131 1.03 10.13 11.00
CA ASN A 131 0.78 11.50 10.56
C ASN A 131 1.62 11.88 9.34
N ILE A 132 2.79 11.27 9.14
CA ILE A 132 3.57 11.43 7.90
C ILE A 132 2.82 10.76 6.74
N LEU A 133 2.39 9.50 6.90
CA LEU A 133 1.61 8.81 5.87
C LEU A 133 0.28 9.52 5.56
N ALA A 134 -0.38 10.10 6.57
CA ALA A 134 -1.62 10.85 6.38
C ALA A 134 -1.42 12.07 5.45
N LYS A 135 -0.30 12.81 5.62
CA LYS A 135 0.08 13.91 4.73
C LYS A 135 0.38 13.43 3.32
N GLU A 136 1.14 12.34 3.18
CA GLU A 136 1.44 11.76 1.85
C GLU A 136 0.20 11.24 1.13
N SER A 137 -0.80 10.79 1.90
CA SER A 137 -2.09 10.33 1.40
C SER A 137 -3.08 11.46 1.05
N GLY A 138 -2.77 12.71 1.41
CA GLY A 138 -3.66 13.86 1.28
C GLY A 138 -4.89 13.80 2.20
N LEU A 139 -4.79 13.12 3.34
CA LEU A 139 -5.88 13.02 4.33
C LEU A 139 -5.95 14.22 5.28
N ILE A 140 -4.85 14.97 5.40
CA ILE A 140 -4.63 16.18 6.21
C ILE A 140 -3.62 17.11 5.53
#